data_AF-S9RCT9-F1
#
_entry.id   AF-S9RCT9-F1
#
_cell.length_a   1.000
_cell.length_b   1.000
_cell.length_c   1.000
_cell.angle_alpha   90.00
_cell.angle_beta   90.00
_cell.angle_gamma   90.00
#
_symmetry.space_group_name_H-M   'P 1'
#
loop_
_entity.id
_entity.type
_entity.pdbx_description
1 polymer ?
#
loop_
_entity_poly.entity_id
_entity_poly.type
_entity_poly.pdbx_seq_one_letter_code
_entity_poly.pdbx_strand_id
1 'polypeptide(L)'
;MPATISRADYAAMFGPTKGDKVRLADTDLVIEVERDLTAEAVGQAAGGNAPVYGEEVKFGGGKVIRDGMGQSQATRADGAMDTVITNALIVDATGIYKADVGLKDGRIARIGKAGNPDHPAGRRHHRGPGDRGHRGRGQDPDRRGL
;
A
#
# COMPACT_ATOMS: atom_id res chain seq x y z
N MET A 1 9.55 4.06 23.29
CA MET A 1 10.93 3.73 22.90
C MET A 1 10.91 3.31 21.44
N PRO A 2 11.81 3.80 20.57
CA PRO A 2 11.89 3.32 19.19
C PRO A 2 12.32 1.85 19.18
N ALA A 3 11.64 1.03 18.36
CA ALA A 3 12.02 -0.35 18.12
C ALA A 3 12.81 -0.44 16.81
N THR A 4 13.80 -1.31 16.76
CA THR A 4 14.62 -1.57 15.56
C THR A 4 14.44 -3.01 15.10
N ILE A 5 14.53 -3.22 13.79
CA ILE A 5 14.46 -4.54 13.15
C ILE A 5 15.53 -4.60 12.06
N SER A 6 16.15 -5.76 11.85
CA SER A 6 17.11 -5.93 10.75
C SER A 6 16.39 -5.88 9.39
N ARG A 7 17.08 -5.44 8.33
CA ARG A 7 16.50 -5.43 6.98
C ARG A 7 16.11 -6.83 6.50
N ALA A 8 16.91 -7.85 6.85
CA ALA A 8 16.64 -9.23 6.48
C ALA A 8 15.35 -9.75 7.13
N ASP A 9 15.17 -9.50 8.44
CA ASP A 9 13.96 -9.90 9.16
C ASP A 9 12.74 -9.13 8.65
N TYR A 10 12.90 -7.83 8.40
CA TYR A 10 11.84 -7.01 7.80
C TYR A 10 11.40 -7.58 6.44
N ALA A 11 12.35 -7.89 5.56
CA ALA A 11 12.07 -8.46 4.25
C ALA A 11 11.40 -9.84 4.35
N ALA A 12 11.80 -10.68 5.31
CA ALA A 12 11.14 -11.97 5.56
C ALA A 12 9.70 -11.80 6.08
N MET A 13 9.41 -10.74 6.82
CA MET A 13 8.09 -10.50 7.41
C MET A 13 7.12 -9.75 6.49
N PHE A 14 7.61 -8.78 5.74
CA PHE A 14 6.80 -7.79 5.01
C PHE A 14 7.25 -7.61 3.55
N GLY A 15 8.21 -8.39 3.07
CA GLY A 15 8.81 -8.20 1.76
C GLY A 15 9.81 -7.03 1.71
N PRO A 16 10.59 -6.95 0.62
CA PRO A 16 11.64 -5.95 0.44
C PRO A 16 11.08 -4.53 0.47
N THR A 17 11.86 -3.57 0.97
CA THR A 17 11.52 -2.15 0.99
C THR A 17 12.55 -1.33 0.21
N LYS A 18 12.39 0.00 0.19
CA LYS A 18 13.24 0.92 -0.58
C LYS A 18 14.73 0.62 -0.43
N GLY A 19 15.41 0.49 -1.56
CA GLY A 19 16.83 0.17 -1.71
C GLY A 19 17.18 -1.32 -1.66
N ASP A 20 16.24 -2.20 -1.29
CA ASP A 20 16.46 -3.64 -1.37
C ASP A 20 16.45 -4.11 -2.83
N LYS A 21 17.22 -5.15 -3.12
CA LYS A 21 17.35 -5.73 -4.46
C LYS A 21 16.79 -7.14 -4.52
N VAL A 22 16.09 -7.45 -5.59
CA VAL A 22 15.48 -8.77 -5.83
C VAL A 22 15.92 -9.28 -7.19
N ARG A 23 16.43 -10.51 -7.22
CA ARG A 23 16.71 -11.22 -8.48
C ARG A 23 15.42 -11.82 -9.02
N LEU A 24 15.18 -11.64 -10.31
CA LEU A 24 14.00 -12.21 -10.97
C LEU A 24 14.26 -13.68 -11.29
N ALA A 25 13.72 -14.55 -10.42
CA ALA A 25 13.84 -16.00 -10.51
C ALA A 25 15.31 -16.47 -10.64
N ASP A 26 15.60 -17.28 -11.66
CA ASP A 26 16.90 -17.84 -12.01
C ASP A 26 17.65 -17.04 -13.08
N THR A 27 17.16 -15.84 -13.41
CA THR A 27 17.82 -14.93 -14.37
C THR A 27 18.91 -14.08 -13.71
N ASP A 28 19.72 -13.41 -14.53
CA ASP A 28 20.69 -12.41 -14.06
C ASP A 28 20.07 -11.01 -13.87
N LEU A 29 18.75 -10.87 -14.01
CA LEU A 29 18.07 -9.58 -13.84
C LEU A 29 17.85 -9.31 -12.35
N VAL A 30 18.34 -8.16 -11.88
CA VAL A 30 18.17 -7.67 -10.52
C VAL A 30 17.45 -6.34 -10.54
N ILE A 31 16.30 -6.29 -9.86
CA ILE A 31 15.50 -5.07 -9.67
C ILE A 31 15.76 -4.46 -8.29
N GLU A 32 15.70 -3.14 -8.20
CA GLU A 32 15.79 -2.40 -6.93
C GLU A 32 14.43 -1.78 -6.61
N VAL A 33 14.01 -1.85 -5.35
CA VAL A 33 12.79 -1.19 -4.89
C VAL A 33 13.03 0.31 -4.79
N GLU A 34 12.39 1.09 -5.66
CA GLU A 34 12.61 2.53 -5.79
C GLU A 34 11.89 3.32 -4.68
N ARG A 35 10.70 2.86 -4.30
CA ARG A 35 9.81 3.49 -3.30
C ARG A 35 9.04 2.47 -2.48
N ASP A 36 8.68 2.87 -1.26
CA ASP A 36 7.76 2.14 -0.41
C ASP A 36 6.58 3.05 -0.07
N LEU A 37 5.49 2.91 -0.84
CA LEU A 37 4.31 3.75 -0.69
C LEU A 37 3.60 3.52 0.64
N THR A 38 3.82 2.36 1.28
CA THR A 38 3.26 2.08 2.60
C THR A 38 3.95 2.92 3.66
N ALA A 39 5.28 2.96 3.67
CA ALA A 39 6.04 3.73 4.65
C ALA A 39 5.97 5.23 4.39
N GLU A 40 5.99 5.64 3.12
CA GLU A 40 5.85 7.05 2.72
C GLU A 40 4.49 7.61 3.16
N ALA A 41 3.39 6.86 2.98
CA ALA A 41 2.06 7.30 3.37
C ALA A 41 1.95 7.52 4.90
N VAL A 42 2.60 6.69 5.71
CA VAL A 42 2.64 6.86 7.18
C VAL A 42 3.43 8.12 7.53
N GLY A 43 4.60 8.32 6.93
CA GLY A 43 5.41 9.51 7.15
C GLY A 43 4.66 10.80 6.85
N GLN A 44 3.95 10.83 5.71
CA GLN A 44 3.11 11.95 5.31
C GLN A 44 1.92 12.17 6.25
N ALA A 45 1.32 11.10 6.78
CA ALA A 45 0.25 11.21 7.78
C ALA A 45 0.76 11.79 9.11
N ALA A 46 2.01 11.52 9.47
CA ALA A 46 2.69 12.10 10.64
C ALA A 46 3.19 13.54 10.41
N GLY A 47 2.95 14.14 9.24
CA GLY A 47 3.40 15.50 8.89
C GLY A 47 4.87 15.61 8.51
N GLY A 48 5.56 14.48 8.32
CA GLY A 48 6.96 14.43 7.89
C GLY A 48 7.12 14.08 6.41
N ASN A 49 8.34 14.29 5.89
CA ASN A 49 8.73 13.89 4.53
C ASN A 49 9.51 12.58 4.49
N ALA A 50 9.85 12.01 5.65
CA ALA A 50 10.59 10.76 5.76
C ALA A 50 9.64 9.56 5.84
N PRO A 51 9.96 8.41 5.22
CA PRO A 51 9.16 7.19 5.37
C PRO A 51 9.20 6.69 6.82
N VAL A 52 8.07 6.18 7.30
CA VAL A 52 7.90 5.64 8.66
C VAL A 52 7.44 4.19 8.57
N TYR A 53 8.16 3.29 9.23
CA TYR A 53 7.91 1.84 9.25
C TYR A 53 7.26 1.40 10.56
N GLY A 54 6.57 0.26 10.56
CA GLY A 54 5.94 -0.34 11.75
C GLY A 54 4.40 -0.40 11.71
N GLU A 55 3.77 0.25 10.73
CA GLU A 55 2.32 0.25 10.52
C GLU A 55 1.92 -0.69 9.36
N GLU A 56 2.78 -1.64 8.97
CA GLU A 56 2.53 -2.56 7.86
C GLU A 56 1.32 -3.44 8.15
N VAL A 57 0.45 -3.57 7.15
CA VAL A 57 -0.76 -4.38 7.29
C VAL A 57 -0.42 -5.83 7.02
N LYS A 58 -0.67 -6.72 7.98
CA LYS A 58 -0.48 -8.18 7.82
C LYS A 58 -1.73 -8.93 8.28
N PHE A 59 -2.24 -9.81 7.42
CA PHE A 59 -3.35 -10.70 7.73
C PHE A 59 -2.87 -11.99 8.44
N GLY A 60 -3.69 -12.52 9.35
CA GLY A 60 -3.45 -13.77 10.09
C GLY A 60 -3.89 -13.68 11.56
N GLY A 61 -4.10 -14.84 12.20
CA GLY A 61 -4.50 -14.91 13.60
C GLY A 61 -3.55 -14.10 14.50
N GLY A 62 -4.10 -13.17 15.29
CA GLY A 62 -3.34 -12.29 16.18
C GLY A 62 -2.66 -11.08 15.54
N LYS A 63 -2.84 -10.84 14.24
CA LYS A 63 -2.14 -9.76 13.50
C LYS A 63 -3.01 -8.50 13.32
N VAL A 64 -2.57 -7.59 12.45
CA VAL A 64 -3.06 -6.21 12.34
C VAL A 64 -4.47 -6.12 11.75
N ILE A 65 -4.83 -6.96 10.77
CA ILE A 65 -6.19 -6.98 10.21
C ILE A 65 -7.11 -7.78 11.13
N ARG A 66 -7.69 -7.08 12.10
CA ARG A 66 -8.76 -7.56 12.98
C ARG A 66 -9.74 -6.41 13.23
N ASP A 67 -10.94 -6.80 13.65
CA ASP A 67 -12.03 -5.88 13.93
C ASP A 67 -11.60 -4.74 14.88
N GLY A 68 -11.85 -3.49 14.47
CA GLY A 68 -11.47 -2.29 15.22
C GLY A 68 -9.99 -1.90 15.19
N MET A 69 -9.11 -2.73 14.60
CA MET A 69 -7.68 -2.43 14.38
C MET A 69 -7.44 -2.04 12.92
N GLY A 70 -6.70 -2.84 12.15
CA GLY A 70 -6.45 -2.60 10.72
C GLY A 70 -7.66 -2.83 9.81
N GLN A 71 -8.77 -3.37 10.34
CA GLN A 71 -10.03 -3.54 9.63
C GLN A 71 -11.05 -2.49 10.12
N SER A 72 -11.55 -1.65 9.21
CA SER A 72 -12.61 -0.67 9.50
C SER A 72 -13.98 -1.36 9.58
N GLN A 73 -14.92 -0.74 10.30
CA GLN A 73 -16.34 -1.14 10.33
C GLN A 73 -17.10 -0.73 9.06
N ALA A 74 -16.46 0.01 8.14
CA ALA A 74 -17.08 0.46 6.90
C ALA A 74 -17.54 -0.74 6.06
N THR A 75 -18.78 -0.70 5.59
CA THR A 75 -19.30 -1.74 4.71
C THR A 75 -18.74 -1.59 3.30
N ARG A 76 -18.98 -2.60 2.46
CA ARG A 76 -18.71 -2.53 1.01
C ARG A 76 -19.41 -1.34 0.34
N ALA A 77 -20.64 -1.04 0.77
CA ALA A 77 -21.43 0.09 0.30
C ALA A 77 -20.79 1.43 0.72
N ASP A 78 -20.19 1.47 1.91
CA ASP A 78 -19.49 2.64 2.45
C ASP A 78 -18.06 2.82 1.93
N GLY A 79 -17.64 2.01 0.94
CA GLY A 79 -16.36 2.18 0.28
C GLY A 79 -15.27 1.18 0.66
N ALA A 80 -15.54 0.15 1.46
CA ALA A 80 -14.57 -0.91 1.70
C ALA A 80 -14.16 -1.62 0.37
N MET A 81 -12.91 -2.07 0.31
CA MET A 81 -12.37 -2.86 -0.80
C MET A 81 -12.86 -4.31 -0.70
N ASP A 82 -13.06 -4.96 -1.84
CA ASP A 82 -13.45 -6.38 -1.89
C ASP A 82 -12.27 -7.28 -1.52
N THR A 83 -11.07 -6.87 -1.91
CA THR A 83 -9.82 -7.59 -1.63
C THR A 83 -8.68 -6.59 -1.54
N VAL A 84 -7.70 -6.88 -0.69
CA VAL A 84 -6.45 -6.13 -0.61
C VAL A 84 -5.28 -7.09 -0.70
N ILE A 85 -4.37 -6.85 -1.65
CA ILE A 85 -3.07 -7.51 -1.71
C ILE A 85 -2.12 -6.65 -0.89
N THR A 86 -1.77 -7.10 0.32
CA THR A 86 -0.91 -6.34 1.24
C THR A 86 0.57 -6.53 0.94
N ASN A 87 1.37 -5.46 1.06
CA ASN A 87 2.83 -5.48 0.91
C ASN A 87 3.32 -6.07 -0.44
N ALA A 88 2.62 -5.78 -1.53
CA ALA A 88 3.01 -6.25 -2.86
C ALA A 88 4.26 -5.49 -3.35
N LEU A 89 5.23 -6.25 -3.90
CA LEU A 89 6.27 -5.68 -4.77
C LEU A 89 5.72 -5.57 -6.19
N ILE A 90 5.42 -4.35 -6.62
CA ILE A 90 4.87 -4.05 -7.93
C ILE A 90 6.02 -3.82 -8.89
N VAL A 91 6.02 -4.57 -9.99
CA VAL A 91 6.93 -4.40 -11.13
C VAL A 91 6.07 -3.99 -12.31
N ASP A 92 6.15 -2.72 -12.71
CA ASP A 92 5.36 -2.14 -13.77
C ASP A 92 6.20 -1.18 -14.63
N ALA A 93 5.73 -0.85 -15.83
CA ALA A 93 6.38 0.13 -16.70
C ALA A 93 6.50 1.53 -16.06
N THR A 94 5.66 1.83 -15.05
CA THR A 94 5.73 3.10 -14.30
C THR A 94 6.74 3.10 -13.15
N GLY A 95 7.36 1.95 -12.84
CA GLY A 95 8.40 1.82 -11.82
C GLY A 95 8.31 0.53 -11.00
N ILE A 96 9.25 0.39 -10.06
CA ILE A 96 9.36 -0.78 -9.17
C ILE A 96 9.19 -0.31 -7.72
N TYR A 97 8.08 -0.65 -7.08
CA TYR A 97 7.74 -0.09 -5.77
C TYR A 97 6.89 -1.03 -4.93
N LYS A 98 6.97 -0.85 -3.61
CA LYS A 98 6.16 -1.59 -2.63
C LYS A 98 4.89 -0.82 -2.29
N ALA A 99 3.75 -1.50 -2.28
CA ALA A 99 2.45 -0.93 -1.94
C ALA A 99 1.42 -1.99 -1.55
N ASP A 100 0.30 -1.56 -0.97
CA ASP A 100 -0.93 -2.33 -0.91
C ASP A 100 -1.79 -2.05 -2.14
N VAL A 101 -2.42 -3.09 -2.69
CA VAL A 101 -3.31 -2.99 -3.87
C VAL A 101 -4.73 -3.35 -3.48
N GLY A 102 -5.64 -2.38 -3.58
CA GLY A 102 -7.06 -2.55 -3.32
C GLY A 102 -7.84 -2.89 -4.59
N LEU A 103 -8.62 -3.96 -4.54
CA LEU A 103 -9.50 -4.41 -5.60
C LEU A 103 -10.97 -4.14 -5.25
N LYS A 104 -11.74 -3.68 -6.23
CA LYS A 104 -13.18 -3.49 -6.12
C LYS A 104 -13.84 -3.82 -7.47
N ASP A 105 -14.92 -4.59 -7.43
CA ASP A 105 -15.66 -5.05 -8.61
C ASP A 105 -14.74 -5.68 -9.68
N GLY A 106 -13.77 -6.47 -9.22
CA GLY A 106 -12.80 -7.17 -10.08
C GLY A 106 -11.74 -6.27 -10.73
N ARG A 107 -11.64 -4.99 -10.36
CA ARG A 107 -10.67 -4.03 -10.92
C ARG A 107 -9.75 -3.45 -9.84
N ILE A 108 -8.58 -2.98 -10.26
CA ILE A 108 -7.68 -2.19 -9.39
C ILE A 108 -8.35 -0.85 -9.11
N ALA A 109 -8.78 -0.67 -7.86
CA ALA A 109 -9.40 0.58 -7.41
C ALA A 109 -8.35 1.55 -6.85
N ARG A 110 -7.29 1.03 -6.23
CA ARG A 110 -6.24 1.85 -5.61
C ARG A 110 -4.93 1.10 -5.39
N ILE A 111 -3.83 1.86 -5.43
CA ILE A 111 -2.49 1.42 -5.04
C ILE A 111 -1.96 2.44 -4.03
N GLY A 112 -1.47 2.00 -2.87
CA GLY A 112 -1.02 2.89 -1.80
C GLY A 112 -0.89 2.18 -0.47
N LYS A 113 -1.43 2.78 0.61
CA LYS A 113 -1.48 2.14 1.94
C LYS A 113 -2.91 1.77 2.32
N ALA A 114 -3.14 0.49 2.56
CA ALA A 114 -4.39 -0.02 3.11
C ALA A 114 -4.42 0.11 4.63
N GLY A 115 -5.61 0.00 5.21
CA GLY A 115 -5.80 0.00 6.66
C GLY A 115 -7.11 0.65 7.08
N ASN A 116 -7.28 0.82 8.38
CA ASN A 116 -8.43 1.48 8.95
C ASN A 116 -8.16 2.98 9.17
N PRO A 117 -8.91 3.89 8.53
CA PRO A 117 -8.72 5.31 8.74
C PRO A 117 -9.24 5.87 10.04
N ASP A 118 -10.04 5.08 10.77
CA ASP A 118 -10.42 5.45 12.14
C ASP A 118 -9.23 5.30 13.11
N HIS A 119 -8.16 4.60 12.71
CA HIS A 119 -6.94 4.48 13.50
C HIS A 119 -6.13 5.79 13.46
N PRO A 120 -5.47 6.22 14.56
CA PRO A 120 -4.72 7.48 14.60
C PRO A 120 -3.60 7.59 13.57
N ALA A 121 -2.90 6.48 13.28
CA ALA A 121 -1.91 6.39 12.20
C ALA A 121 -2.55 6.35 10.80
N GLY A 122 -3.86 6.14 10.74
CA GLY A 122 -4.63 5.86 9.53
C GLY A 122 -5.39 7.01 8.89
N ARG A 123 -5.19 8.26 9.32
CA ARG A 123 -5.89 9.40 8.69
C ARG A 123 -5.60 9.60 7.20
N ARG A 124 -4.62 8.89 6.63
CA ARG A 124 -4.38 8.76 5.17
C ARG A 124 -4.36 7.30 4.67
N HIS A 125 -4.75 6.33 5.50
CA HIS A 125 -5.03 4.97 5.07
C HIS A 125 -6.36 4.98 4.35
N HIS A 126 -6.45 4.22 3.27
CA HIS A 126 -7.63 4.28 2.43
C HIS A 126 -8.80 3.53 3.08
N ARG A 127 -9.77 4.26 3.66
CA ARG A 127 -11.19 3.95 3.38
C ARG A 127 -11.35 4.23 1.90
N GLY A 128 -11.90 3.32 1.11
CA GLY A 128 -12.34 3.77 -0.22
C GLY A 128 -13.42 4.85 -0.08
N PRO A 129 -13.82 5.52 -1.17
CA PRO A 129 -13.02 6.14 -2.22
C PRO A 129 -12.75 7.63 -1.89
N GLY A 130 -11.59 8.16 -2.29
CA GLY A 130 -11.32 9.60 -2.31
C GLY A 130 -9.94 9.97 -1.79
N ASP A 131 -8.93 9.85 -2.66
CA ASP A 131 -7.71 10.68 -2.67
C ASP A 131 -6.87 10.24 -3.88
N ARG A 132 -6.21 11.21 -4.53
CA ARG A 132 -5.63 11.06 -5.86
C ARG A 132 -4.40 10.14 -5.85
N GLY A 133 -4.61 8.86 -6.15
CA GLY A 133 -3.57 8.04 -6.79
C GLY A 133 -3.24 8.65 -8.14
N HIS A 134 -1.95 8.75 -8.46
CA HIS A 134 -1.44 9.30 -9.71
C HIS A 134 -2.12 8.59 -10.90
N ARG A 135 -3.13 9.23 -11.51
CA ARG A 135 -3.71 8.79 -12.77
C ARG A 135 -2.61 8.91 -13.81
N GLY A 136 -2.11 7.79 -14.32
CA GLY A 136 -1.42 7.77 -15.60
C GLY A 136 -2.28 8.50 -16.61
N ARG A 137 -1.71 9.50 -17.30
CA ARG A 137 -2.41 10.23 -18.36
C ARG A 137 -2.82 9.22 -19.42
N GLY A 138 -4.11 8.95 -19.54
CA GLY A 138 -4.66 8.04 -20.53
C GLY A 138 -6.19 8.03 -20.46
N GLN A 139 -6.79 8.86 -21.31
CA GLN A 139 -8.17 8.81 -21.79
C GLN A 139 -9.26 9.35 -20.84
N ASP A 140 -9.62 10.59 -21.12
CA ASP A 140 -10.97 11.12 -21.00
C ASP A 140 -11.67 10.90 -22.35
N PRO A 141 -12.69 10.03 -22.45
CA PRO A 141 -13.59 10.02 -23.58
C PRO A 141 -15.00 10.29 -23.06
N ASP A 142 -15.34 11.52 -22.66
CA ASP A 142 -16.68 12.07 -22.92
C ASP A 142 -16.82 13.57 -22.58
N ARG A 143 -16.12 14.38 -23.36
CA ARG A 143 -16.57 15.74 -23.66
C ARG A 143 -16.80 15.94 -25.15
N ARG A 144 -17.98 15.57 -25.65
CA ARG A 144 -18.62 16.14 -26.86
C ARG A 144 -20.15 15.98 -26.81
N GLY A 145 -20.88 17.12 -26.84
CA GLY A 145 -22.30 17.28 -27.19
C GLY A 145 -23.30 16.59 -26.26
N LEU A 146 -24.24 17.26 -25.60
CA LEU A 146 -25.08 18.40 -25.97
C LEU A 146 -25.40 19.23 -24.73
#